data_AF-A0A9X3N7H7-F1
#
_entry.id   AF-A0A9X3N7H7-F1
#
_cell.length_a   1.000
_cell.length_b   1.000
_cell.length_c   1.000
_cell.angle_alpha   90.00
_cell.angle_beta   90.00
_cell.angle_gamma   90.00
#
_symmetry.space_group_name_H-M   'P 1'
#
loop_
_entity.id
_entity.type
_entity.pdbx_description
1 polymer ?
#
loop_
_entity_poly.entity_id
_entity_poly.type
_entity_poly.pdbx_seq_one_letter_code
_entity_poly.pdbx_strand_id
1 'polypeptide(L)'
;MKGDVQLLLVRVTLPVTVFVVGVILVILGGEVAQGAGIFLIGSSVLGALANAYMRLGLQSNEDREREEARRQFLEKHGRWPGRDEL
;
A
#
# COMPACT_ATOMS: atom_id res chain seq x y z
N MET A 1 12.59 -5.25 -8.73
CA MET A 1 13.23 -4.02 -8.21
C MET A 1 12.82 -2.73 -8.93
N LYS A 2 13.02 -2.54 -10.26
CA LYS A 2 12.60 -1.27 -10.92
C LYS A 2 11.07 -1.07 -10.97
N GLY A 3 10.29 -2.13 -11.21
CA GLY A 3 8.82 -2.07 -11.25
C GLY A 3 8.16 -1.80 -9.90
N ASP A 4 8.72 -2.33 -8.82
CA ASP A 4 8.20 -2.15 -7.45
C ASP A 4 8.36 -0.70 -6.99
N VAL A 5 9.50 -0.10 -7.31
CA VAL A 5 9.80 1.31 -7.00
C VAL A 5 8.91 2.23 -7.84
N GLN A 6 8.62 1.91 -9.10
CA GLN A 6 7.66 2.67 -9.92
C GLN A 6 6.23 2.60 -9.39
N LEU A 7 5.76 1.42 -8.96
CA LEU A 7 4.43 1.26 -8.37
C LEU A 7 4.31 1.97 -7.02
N LEU A 8 5.34 1.91 -6.18
CA LEU A 8 5.42 2.69 -4.94
C LEU A 8 5.43 4.19 -5.22
N LEU A 9 6.24 4.64 -6.19
CA LEU A 9 6.25 6.03 -6.63
C LEU A 9 4.86 6.46 -7.05
N VAL A 10 4.16 5.74 -7.92
CA VAL A 10 2.82 6.16 -8.37
C VAL A 10 1.80 6.14 -7.23
N ARG A 11 1.80 5.10 -6.39
CA ARG A 11 0.82 4.92 -5.30
C ARG A 11 1.05 5.86 -4.12
N VAL A 12 2.25 6.42 -3.97
CA VAL A 12 2.57 7.40 -2.91
C VAL A 12 2.56 8.82 -3.46
N THR A 13 3.12 9.05 -4.65
CA THR A 13 3.23 10.39 -5.23
C THR A 13 1.84 10.97 -5.50
N LEU A 14 0.89 10.17 -5.98
CA LEU A 14 -0.46 10.64 -6.28
C LEU A 14 -1.20 11.16 -5.03
N PRO A 15 -1.37 10.39 -3.94
CA PRO A 15 -1.99 10.91 -2.73
C PRO A 15 -1.18 12.05 -2.09
N VAL A 16 0.15 12.01 -2.11
CA VAL A 16 0.98 13.11 -1.58
C VAL A 16 0.74 14.40 -2.35
N THR A 17 0.64 14.35 -3.68
CA THR A 17 0.42 15.55 -4.50
C THR A 17 -0.96 16.13 -4.22
N VAL A 18 -1.99 15.28 -4.11
CA VAL A 18 -3.35 15.71 -3.78
C VAL A 18 -3.41 16.33 -2.38
N PHE A 19 -2.71 15.75 -1.40
CA PHE A 19 -2.62 16.29 -0.04
C PHE A 19 -1.98 17.68 -0.05
N VAL A 20 -0.86 17.85 -0.75
CA VAL A 20 -0.15 19.14 -0.85
C VAL A 20 -1.05 20.21 -1.48
N VAL A 21 -1.75 19.88 -2.57
CA VAL A 21 -2.71 20.81 -3.19
C VAL A 21 -3.82 21.19 -2.22
N GLY A 22 -4.36 20.22 -1.48
CA GLY A 22 -5.37 20.48 -0.44
C GLY A 22 -4.86 21.44 0.64
N VAL A 23 -3.64 21.23 1.14
CA VAL A 23 -3.00 22.13 2.12
C VAL A 23 -2.82 23.54 1.56
N ILE A 24 -2.37 23.67 0.31
CA ILE A 24 -2.22 24.97 -0.36
C ILE A 24 -3.56 25.71 -0.43
N LEU A 25 -4.64 25.01 -0.79
CA LEU A 25 -5.98 25.61 -0.86
C LEU A 25 -6.52 26.03 0.51
N VAL A 26 -6.20 25.30 1.58
CA VAL A 26 -6.59 25.70 2.94
C VAL A 26 -5.85 26.96 3.38
N ILE A 27 -4.56 27.07 3.08
CA ILE A 27 -3.72 28.19 3.55
C ILE A 27 -3.95 29.46 2.73
N LEU A 28 -4.05 29.33 1.40
CA LEU A 28 -4.09 30.47 0.48
C LEU A 28 -5.49 30.77 -0.08
N GLY A 29 -6.44 29.86 0.11
CA GLY A 29 -7.77 29.96 -0.47
C GLY A 29 -8.76 30.74 0.39
N GLY A 30 -9.76 31.36 -0.26
CA GLY A 30 -10.95 31.89 0.39
C GLY A 30 -11.90 30.78 0.86
N GLU A 31 -13.05 31.16 1.43
CA GLU A 31 -13.98 30.26 2.15
C GLU A 31 -14.38 28.98 1.36
N VAL A 32 -14.69 29.12 0.07
CA VAL A 32 -15.01 27.97 -0.81
C VAL A 32 -13.79 27.09 -1.08
N ALA A 33 -12.63 27.70 -1.29
CA ALA A 33 -11.38 26.99 -1.57
C ALA A 33 -10.86 26.25 -0.32
N GLN A 34 -11.10 26.77 0.88
CA GLN A 34 -10.79 26.06 2.13
C GLN A 34 -11.60 24.77 2.27
N GLY A 35 -12.90 24.80 1.95
CA GLY A 35 -13.74 23.60 1.94
C GLY A 35 -13.22 22.54 0.96
N ALA A 36 -12.86 22.96 -0.26
CA ALA A 36 -12.23 22.07 -1.24
C ALA A 36 -10.88 21.52 -0.75
N GLY A 37 -10.07 22.35 -0.09
CA GLY A 37 -8.78 21.94 0.47
C GLY A 37 -8.91 20.86 1.54
N ILE A 38 -9.86 21.02 2.48
CA ILE A 38 -10.16 20.01 3.51
C ILE A 38 -10.62 18.70 2.87
N PHE A 39 -11.48 18.77 1.85
CA PHE A 39 -11.95 17.59 1.13
C PHE A 39 -10.80 16.84 0.44
N LEU A 40 -9.89 17.55 -0.24
CA LEU A 40 -8.73 16.95 -0.90
C LEU A 40 -7.77 16.30 0.11
N ILE A 41 -7.55 16.95 1.26
CA ILE A 41 -6.77 16.37 2.35
C ILE A 41 -7.42 15.06 2.81
N GLY A 42 -8.72 15.07 3.13
CA GLY A 42 -9.44 13.86 3.56
C GLY A 42 -9.39 12.73 2.52
N SER A 43 -9.65 13.05 1.26
CA SER A 43 -9.61 12.09 0.15
C SER A 43 -8.21 11.48 -0.04
N SER A 44 -7.16 12.28 0.03
CA SER A 44 -5.78 11.80 -0.11
C SER A 44 -5.37 10.84 1.01
N VAL A 45 -5.77 11.13 2.25
CA VAL A 45 -5.51 10.27 3.42
C VAL A 45 -6.27 8.95 3.28
N LEU A 46 -7.55 9.00 2.90
CA LEU A 46 -8.35 7.80 2.67
C LEU A 46 -7.76 6.93 1.54
N GLY A 47 -7.31 7.55 0.45
CA GLY A 47 -6.66 6.85 -0.65
C GLY A 47 -5.34 6.17 -0.21
N ALA A 48 -4.53 6.87 0.57
CA ALA A 48 -3.29 6.32 1.13
C ALA A 48 -3.56 5.13 2.06
N LEU A 49 -4.58 5.23 2.91
CA LEU A 49 -5.01 4.15 3.80
C LEU A 49 -5.54 2.95 3.01
N ALA A 50 -6.39 3.16 2.01
CA ALA A 50 -6.90 2.08 1.16
C ALA A 50 -5.76 1.31 0.48
N ASN A 51 -4.76 2.03 -0.05
CA ASN A 51 -3.57 1.40 -0.61
C ASN A 51 -2.75 0.62 0.44
N ALA A 52 -2.60 1.16 1.65
CA ALA A 52 -1.92 0.48 2.75
C ALA A 52 -2.63 -0.82 3.14
N TYR A 53 -3.96 -0.80 3.27
CA TYR A 53 -4.77 -1.98 3.53
C TYR A 53 -4.62 -3.04 2.44
N MET A 54 -4.67 -2.63 1.17
CA MET A 54 -4.52 -3.57 0.06
C MET A 54 -3.14 -4.23 0.05
N ARG A 55 -2.09 -3.48 0.42
CA ARG A 55 -0.74 -4.03 0.57
C ARG A 55 -0.65 -5.05 1.71
N LEU A 56 -1.23 -4.73 2.86
CA LEU A 56 -1.27 -5.65 4.00
C LEU A 56 -2.05 -6.93 3.66
N GLY A 57 -3.16 -6.82 2.94
CA GLY A 57 -3.95 -7.96 2.49
C GLY A 57 -3.18 -8.88 1.54
N LEU A 58 -2.48 -8.32 0.56
CA LEU A 58 -1.67 -9.08 -0.39
C LEU A 58 -0.48 -9.78 0.29
N GLN A 59 0.24 -9.06 1.16
CA GLN A 59 1.36 -9.63 1.91
C GLN A 59 0.92 -10.83 2.76
N SER A 60 -0.27 -10.75 3.37
CA SER A 60 -0.85 -11.86 4.16
C SER A 60 -1.15 -13.09 3.30
N ASN A 61 -1.59 -12.91 2.06
CA ASN A 61 -1.85 -14.03 1.17
C ASN A 61 -0.57 -14.72 0.71
N GLU A 62 0.47 -13.95 0.37
CA GLU A 62 1.79 -14.53 0.04
C GLU A 62 2.37 -15.34 1.21
N ASP A 63 2.17 -14.86 2.45
CA ASP A 63 2.59 -15.61 3.64
C ASP A 63 1.84 -16.94 3.80
N ARG A 64 0.54 -16.97 3.47
CA ARG A 64 -0.26 -18.21 3.47
C ARG A 64 0.19 -19.19 2.39
N GLU A 65 0.41 -18.71 1.17
CA GLU A 65 0.90 -19.55 0.06
C GLU A 65 2.27 -20.16 0.38
N ARG A 66 3.17 -19.37 0.99
CA ARG A 66 4.47 -19.86 1.45
C ARG A 66 4.34 -20.95 2.52
N GLU A 67 3.40 -20.81 3.43
CA GLU A 67 3.14 -21.81 4.47
C GLU A 67 2.51 -23.09 3.89
N GLU A 68 1.57 -22.96 2.96
CA GLU A 68 0.99 -24.09 2.25
C GLU A 68 2.04 -24.87 1.45
N ALA A 69 2.95 -24.18 0.76
CA ALA A 69 4.05 -24.81 0.04
C ALA A 69 4.97 -25.62 0.98
N ARG A 70 5.26 -25.09 2.18
CA ARG A 70 6.05 -25.82 3.19
C ARG A 70 5.34 -27.06 3.71
N ARG A 71 4.02 -26.99 3.90
CA ARG A 71 3.21 -28.15 4.32
C ARG A 71 3.19 -29.25 3.26
N GLN A 72 3.01 -28.88 2.00
CA GLN A 72 3.08 -29.83 0.88
C GLN A 72 4.46 -30.51 0.81
N PHE A 73 5.53 -29.76 1.03
CA PHE A 73 6.88 -30.31 1.09
C PHE A 73 7.06 -31.28 2.26
N LEU A 74 6.56 -30.92 3.44
CA LEU A 74 6.58 -31.79 4.62
C LEU A 74 5.82 -33.10 4.37
N GLU A 75 4.62 -33.03 3.79
CA GLU A 75 3.80 -34.21 3.48
C GLU A 75 4.49 -35.12 2.46
N LYS A 76 5.11 -34.54 1.43
CA LYS A 76 5.77 -35.29 0.36
C LYS A 76 7.12 -35.87 0.76
N HIS A 77 7.88 -35.21 1.61
CA HIS A 77 9.29 -35.56 1.90
C HIS A 77 9.54 -35.99 3.35
N GLY A 78 8.53 -35.88 4.23
CA GLY A 78 8.65 -36.26 5.64
C GLY A 78 9.59 -35.37 6.45
N ARG A 79 10.07 -34.26 5.88
CA ARG A 79 10.93 -33.27 6.53
C ARG A 79 10.51 -31.87 6.16
N TRP A 80 10.72 -30.94 7.07
CA TRP A 80 10.49 -29.52 6.80
C TRP A 80 11.54 -28.98 5.82
N PRO A 81 11.18 -28.12 4.87
CA PRO A 81 12.15 -27.49 3.97
C PRO A 81 13.09 -26.57 4.77
N GLY A 82 14.39 -26.69 4.51
CA GLY A 82 15.40 -25.79 5.07
C GLY A 82 15.20 -24.36 4.58
N ARG A 83 15.81 -23.37 5.26
CA ARG A 83 15.74 -21.95 4.84
C ARG A 83 16.31 -21.70 3.44
N ASP A 84 17.01 -22.68 2.87
CA ASP A 84 17.78 -22.60 1.64
C ASP A 84 17.15 -23.41 0.49
N GLU A 85 16.03 -24.11 0.75
CA GLU A 85 15.41 -25.10 -0.16
C GLU A 85 14.16 -24.57 -0.90
N LEU A 86 13.85 -23.26 -0.82
CA LEU A 86 12.67 -22.61 -1.41
C LEU A 86 13.03 -21.52 -2.43
#